data_AF-A0A938JBM5-F1
#
_entry.id   AF-A0A938JBM5-F1
#
_cell.length_a   1.000
_cell.length_b   1.000
_cell.length_c   1.000
_cell.angle_alpha   90.00
_cell.angle_beta   90.00
_cell.angle_gamma   90.00
#
_symmetry.space_group_name_H-M   'P 1'
#
loop_
_entity.id
_entity.type
_entity.pdbx_description
1 polymer ?
#
loop_
_entity_poly.entity_id
_entity_poly.type
_entity_poly.pdbx_seq_one_letter_code
_entity_poly.pdbx_strand_id
1 'polypeptide(L)'
;RDDGGRVVGFVDDNPDLRRRRIQGIAVLGSIAEVEDALRESQADEVVISIPNSPADRLDRVERAAASAGVPCKVVRRRTETLSVAHPQPEPNGTA
;
A
#
# COMPACT_ATOMS: atom_id res chain seq x y z
N ARG A 1 -5.17 -13.69 -17.53
CA ARG A 1 -3.70 -13.58 -17.63
C ARG A 1 -3.22 -13.71 -16.20
N ASP A 2 -2.37 -14.68 -15.90
CA ASP A 2 -1.78 -14.82 -14.58
C ASP A 2 -0.92 -13.56 -14.32
N ASP A 3 -1.52 -12.60 -13.61
CA ASP A 3 -0.99 -11.30 -13.16
C ASP A 3 0.12 -11.48 -12.09
N GLY A 4 0.92 -12.53 -12.21
CA GLY A 4 1.96 -12.93 -11.25
C GLY A 4 3.20 -12.05 -11.37
N GLY A 5 3.04 -10.73 -11.20
CA GLY A 5 4.16 -9.79 -11.15
C GLY A 5 5.13 -10.17 -10.04
N ARG A 6 6.43 -10.05 -10.31
CA ARG A 6 7.47 -10.23 -9.30
C ARG A 6 7.71 -8.90 -8.60
N VAL A 7 7.55 -8.86 -7.28
CA VAL A 7 7.91 -7.69 -6.49
C VAL A 7 9.43 -7.56 -6.46
N VAL A 8 9.95 -6.46 -7.00
CA VAL A 8 11.39 -6.15 -7.06
C VAL A 8 11.87 -5.25 -5.92
N GLY A 9 10.95 -4.52 -5.27
CA GLY A 9 11.25 -3.61 -4.18
C GLY A 9 10.00 -3.11 -3.49
N PHE A 10 10.18 -2.63 -2.25
CA PHE A 10 9.16 -1.94 -1.47
C PHE A 10 9.56 -0.48 -1.24
N VAL A 11 8.56 0.38 -1.07
CA VAL A 11 8.75 1.77 -0.66
C VAL A 11 7.84 2.03 0.53
N ASP A 12 8.38 2.54 1.63
CA ASP A 12 7.62 2.85 2.84
C ASP A 12 8.26 4.03 3.59
N ASP A 13 7.43 4.95 4.07
CA ASP A 13 7.89 6.12 4.84
C ASP A 13 8.22 5.77 6.30
N ASN A 14 7.87 4.55 6.77
CA ASN A 14 8.21 4.11 8.10
C ASN A 14 9.75 3.99 8.26
N PRO A 15 10.38 4.81 9.10
CA PRO A 15 11.84 4.79 9.28
C PRO A 15 12.35 3.43 9.77
N ASP A 16 11.53 2.65 10.49
CA ASP A 16 11.89 1.34 11.02
C ASP A 16 12.04 0.26 9.93
N LEU A 17 11.48 0.53 8.74
CA LEU A 17 11.57 -0.34 7.57
C LEU A 17 12.75 0.03 6.67
N ARG A 18 13.43 1.15 6.91
CA ARG A 18 14.61 1.55 6.12
C ARG A 18 15.72 0.52 6.29
N ARG A 19 16.30 0.06 5.18
CA ARG A 19 17.30 -1.03 5.10
C ARG A 19 16.80 -2.42 5.52
N ARG A 20 15.49 -2.60 5.76
CA ARG A 20 14.90 -3.91 6.03
C ARG A 20 14.57 -4.63 4.72
N ARG A 21 14.41 -5.95 4.83
CA ARG A 21 13.86 -6.78 3.77
C ARG A 21 12.54 -7.37 4.23
N ILE A 22 11.50 -7.21 3.42
CA ILE A 22 10.17 -7.80 3.65
C ILE A 22 10.11 -9.03 2.74
N GLN A 23 9.97 -10.23 3.33
CA GLN A 23 10.00 -11.49 2.57
C GLN A 23 11.23 -11.63 1.65
N GLY A 24 12.40 -11.12 2.10
CA GLY A 24 13.65 -11.15 1.32
C GLY A 24 13.80 -10.04 0.27
N ILE A 25 12.80 -9.18 0.09
CA ILE A 25 12.80 -8.07 -0.87
C ILE A 25 13.14 -6.76 -0.14
N ALA A 26 14.04 -5.95 -0.71
CA ALA A 26 14.50 -4.73 -0.07
C ALA A 26 13.44 -3.62 -0.05
N VAL A 27 13.43 -2.83 1.02
CA VAL A 27 12.80 -1.51 1.02
C VAL A 27 13.80 -0.52 0.42
N LEU A 28 13.49 -0.02 -0.77
CA LEU A 28 14.37 0.82 -1.60
C LEU A 28 14.44 2.26 -1.09
N GLY A 29 13.41 2.72 -0.38
CA GLY A 29 13.39 4.07 0.18
C GLY A 29 12.02 4.47 0.69
N SER A 30 11.89 5.77 0.91
CA SER A 30 10.65 6.48 1.24
C SER A 30 9.86 6.89 -0.01
N ILE A 31 8.64 7.39 0.16
CA ILE A 31 7.80 7.86 -0.94
C ILE A 31 8.46 9.03 -1.69
N ALA A 32 9.28 9.83 -1.00
CA ALA A 32 10.05 10.90 -1.61
C ALA A 32 11.16 10.39 -2.56
N GLU A 33 11.57 9.14 -2.40
CA GLU A 33 12.68 8.49 -3.14
C GLU A 33 12.15 7.54 -4.23
N VAL A 34 10.86 7.59 -4.59
CA VAL A 34 10.24 6.68 -5.57
C VAL A 34 10.89 6.76 -6.94
N GLU A 35 11.27 7.96 -7.41
CA GLU A 35 11.93 8.09 -8.72
C GLU A 35 13.27 7.36 -8.76
N ASP A 36 14.08 7.51 -7.70
CA ASP A 36 15.37 6.83 -7.61
C ASP A 36 15.18 5.32 -7.42
N ALA A 37 14.22 4.91 -6.60
CA ALA A 37 13.84 3.50 -6.46
C ALA A 37 13.44 2.86 -7.81
N LEU A 38 12.68 3.57 -8.64
CA LEU A 38 12.29 3.11 -9.98
C LEU A 38 13.48 2.99 -10.92
N ARG A 39 14.42 3.94 -10.88
CA ARG A 39 15.66 3.90 -11.69
C ARG A 39 16.54 2.72 -11.30
N GLU A 40 16.69 2.46 -10.00
CA GLU A 40 17.52 1.39 -9.48
C GLU A 40 16.91 0.00 -9.70
N SER A 41 15.59 -0.13 -9.50
CA SER A 41 14.93 -1.44 -9.57
C SER A 41 14.50 -1.84 -10.97
N GLN A 42 14.45 -0.89 -11.92
CA GLN A 42 13.89 -1.07 -13.26
C GLN A 42 12.49 -1.70 -13.23
N ALA A 43 11.63 -1.23 -12.33
CA ALA A 43 10.28 -1.79 -12.19
C ALA A 43 9.39 -1.41 -13.38
N ASP A 44 8.61 -2.37 -13.87
CA ASP A 44 7.66 -2.19 -14.97
C ASP A 44 6.32 -1.58 -14.53
N GLU A 45 5.96 -1.69 -13.24
CA GLU A 45 4.71 -1.18 -12.69
C GLU A 45 4.88 -0.81 -11.20
N VAL A 46 4.20 0.26 -10.77
CA VAL A 46 4.05 0.64 -9.36
C VAL A 46 2.68 0.24 -8.84
N VAL A 47 2.65 -0.55 -7.76
CA VAL A 47 1.40 -0.92 -7.07
C VAL A 47 1.32 -0.22 -5.72
N ILE A 48 0.31 0.63 -5.54
CA ILE A 48 0.09 1.38 -4.30
C ILE A 48 -0.96 0.66 -3.45
N SER A 49 -0.52 0.12 -2.31
CA SER A 49 -1.37 -0.62 -1.36
C SER A 49 -1.39 0.04 0.03
N ILE A 50 -1.70 1.34 0.08
CA ILE A 50 -1.75 2.10 1.34
C ILE A 50 -3.22 2.30 1.77
N PRO A 51 -3.71 1.59 2.80
CA PRO A 51 -5.08 1.77 3.28
C PRO A 51 -5.25 3.19 3.82
N ASN A 52 -6.37 3.85 3.48
CA ASN A 52 -6.70 5.20 3.96
C ASN A 52 -5.61 6.27 3.76
N SER A 53 -4.72 6.09 2.77
CA SER A 53 -3.69 7.10 2.46
C SER A 53 -4.33 8.45 2.08
N PRO A 54 -3.80 9.57 2.59
CA PRO A 54 -4.15 10.90 2.12
C PRO A 54 -3.93 11.04 0.61
N ALA A 55 -4.76 11.85 -0.04
CA ALA A 55 -4.69 12.10 -1.49
C ALA A 55 -3.31 12.64 -1.90
N ASP A 56 -2.73 13.55 -1.13
CA ASP A 56 -1.41 14.14 -1.42
C ASP A 56 -0.28 13.11 -1.48
N ARG A 57 -0.39 12.03 -0.70
CA ARG A 57 0.60 10.95 -0.71
C ARG A 57 0.45 10.10 -1.96
N LEU A 58 -0.78 9.81 -2.38
CA LEU A 58 -1.06 9.05 -3.59
C LEU A 58 -0.58 9.81 -4.83
N ASP A 59 -0.94 11.08 -4.90
CA ASP A 59 -0.58 12.00 -5.97
C ASP A 59 0.95 12.18 -6.12
N ARG A 60 1.70 12.19 -5.00
CA ARG A 60 3.17 12.16 -5.04
C ARG A 60 3.72 10.92 -5.73
N VAL A 61 3.21 9.73 -5.39
CA VAL A 61 3.67 8.47 -6.00
C VAL A 61 3.28 8.41 -7.48
N GLU A 62 2.05 8.81 -7.81
CA GLU A 62 1.55 8.86 -9.19
C GLU A 62 2.40 9.80 -10.05
N ARG A 63 2.74 11.00 -9.55
CA ARG A 63 3.61 11.96 -10.26
C ARG A 63 5.02 11.42 -10.47
N ALA A 64 5.61 10.80 -9.44
CA ALA A 64 6.95 10.20 -9.55
C ALA A 64 6.97 9.06 -10.58
N ALA A 65 5.97 8.18 -10.56
CA ALA A 65 5.84 7.10 -11.52
C ALA A 65 5.63 7.63 -12.95
N ALA A 66 4.80 8.66 -13.11
CA ALA A 66 4.56 9.31 -14.40
C ALA A 66 5.83 9.97 -14.97
N SER A 67 6.62 10.65 -14.13
CA SER A 67 7.92 11.24 -14.49
C SER A 67 8.92 10.17 -14.97
N ALA A 68 8.87 8.98 -14.38
CA ALA A 68 9.68 7.83 -14.79
C ALA A 68 9.11 7.05 -16.00
N GLY A 69 7.91 7.39 -16.49
CA GLY A 69 7.24 6.65 -17.57
C GLY A 69 6.73 5.26 -17.16
N VAL A 70 6.55 5.01 -15.86
CA VAL A 70 6.14 3.73 -15.30
C VAL A 70 4.65 3.78 -14.93
N PRO A 71 3.82 2.83 -15.38
CA PRO A 71 2.40 2.78 -15.00
C PRO A 71 2.24 2.59 -13.48
N CYS A 72 1.23 3.23 -12.91
CA CYS A 72 0.88 3.10 -11.50
C CYS A 72 -0.56 2.62 -11.33
N LYS A 73 -0.77 1.75 -10.34
CA LYS A 73 -2.08 1.19 -10.00
C LYS A 73 -2.30 1.23 -8.50
N VAL A 74 -3.49 1.68 -8.10
CA VAL A 74 -3.90 1.72 -6.70
C VAL A 74 -4.73 0.48 -6.40
N VAL A 75 -4.24 -0.35 -5.48
CA VAL A 75 -4.95 -1.54 -5.03
C VAL A 75 -5.48 -1.27 -3.63
N ARG A 76 -6.80 -1.27 -3.50
CA ARG A 76 -7.48 -1.15 -2.22
C ARG A 76 -8.04 -2.53 -1.87
N ARG A 77 -7.58 -3.11 -0.75
CA ARG A 77 -8.28 -4.27 -0.19
C ARG A 77 -9.66 -3.82 0.31
N ARG A 78 -10.72 -4.52 -0.09
CA ARG A 78 -12.03 -4.38 0.57
C ARG A 78 -11.92 -5.08 1.92
N THR A 79 -11.63 -4.34 2.98
CA THR A 79 -11.85 -4.85 4.34
C THR A 79 -13.36 -4.79 4.56
N GLU A 80 -14.07 -5.90 4.35
CA GLU A 80 -15.45 -6.02 4.80
C GLU A 80 -15.42 -5.99 6.33
N THR A 81 -15.87 -4.89 6.92
CA THR A 81 -16.14 -4.84 8.36
C THR A 81 -17.27 -5.81 8.63
N LEU A 82 -16.95 -7.01 9.09
CA LEU A 82 -17.94 -7.88 9.73
C LEU A 82 -18.39 -7.14 10.99
N SER A 83 -19.48 -6.39 10.87
CA SER A 83 -20.18 -5.86 12.03
C SER A 83 -20.75 -7.06 12.78
N VAL A 84 -20.05 -7.51 13.82
CA VAL A 84 -20.62 -8.45 14.79
C VAL A 84 -21.74 -7.68 15.48
N ALA A 85 -22.98 -7.97 15.12
CA ALA A 85 -24.14 -7.43 15.81
C ALA A 85 -24.03 -7.87 17.28
N HIS A 86 -23.80 -6.91 18.18
CA HIS A 86 -23.96 -7.14 19.61
C HIS A 86 -25.42 -7.54 19.84
N PRO A 87 -25.72 -8.74 20.41
CA PRO A 87 -27.08 -9.04 20.82
C PRO A 87 -27.48 -8.02 21.90
N GLN A 88 -28.58 -7.30 21.66
CA GLN A 88 -29.17 -6.41 22.66
C GLN A 88 -29.64 -7.27 23.84
N PRO A 89 -29.33 -6.91 25.10
CA PRO A 89 -29.91 -7.60 26.24
C PRO A 89 -31.42 -7.31 26.30
N GLU A 90 -32.22 -8.37 26.37
CA GLU A 90 -33.68 -8.33 26.56
C GLU A 90 -34.03 -7.47 27.81
N PRO A 91 -35.03 -6.58 27.74
CA PRO A 91 -35.46 -5.84 28.92
C PRO A 91 -36.14 -6.80 29.91
N ASN A 92 -35.55 -6.95 31.09
CA ASN A 92 -36.15 -7.68 32.20
C ASN A 92 -37.36 -6.88 32.71
N GLY A 93 -38.56 -7.25 32.26
CA GLY A 93 -39.83 -6.68 32.69
C GLY A 93 -40.35 -7.43 33.92
N THR A 94 -40.15 -6.85 35.10
CA THR A 94 -40.88 -7.19 36.32
C THR A 94 -42.36 -6.82 36.17
N ALA A 95 -43.25 -7.78 36.40
CA ALA A 95 -44.54 -7.61 37.09
C ALA A 95 -44.98 -8.96 37.67
#